data_AF-A0A1F4PYX4-F1
#
_entry.id   AF-A0A1F4PYX4-F1
#
_cell.length_a   1.000
_cell.length_b   1.000
_cell.length_c   1.000
_cell.angle_alpha   90.00
_cell.angle_beta   90.00
_cell.angle_gamma   90.00
#
_symmetry.space_group_name_H-M   'P 1'
#
loop_
_entity.id
_entity.type
_entity.pdbx_description
1 polymer ?
#
loop_
_entity_poly.entity_id
_entity_poly.type
_entity_poly.pdbx_seq_one_letter_code
_entity_poly.pdbx_strand_id
1 'polypeptide(L)'
;MMDLKKAYYYIICLASLFVLFWGLVDLSGAAVGLAMARPSIEQPAPPSPEGDQSLDLYYQKKILYDRLSDGLARIVIAGLVFAYSRGRVNKLES
;
A
#
# COMPACT_ATOMS: atom_id res chain seq x y z
N MET A 1 -21.87 -18.51 -22.98
CA MET A 1 -22.17 -17.84 -21.68
C MET A 1 -21.11 -18.14 -20.61
N MET A 2 -20.53 -19.36 -20.60
CA MET A 2 -19.47 -19.76 -19.65
C MET A 2 -18.14 -19.01 -19.88
N ASP A 3 -17.76 -18.76 -21.14
CA ASP A 3 -16.55 -17.99 -21.48
C ASP A 3 -16.59 -16.55 -21.01
N LEU A 4 -17.76 -15.89 -21.08
CA LEU A 4 -17.91 -14.51 -20.62
C LEU A 4 -17.72 -14.40 -19.10
N LYS A 5 -18.28 -15.35 -18.35
CA LYS A 5 -18.08 -15.43 -16.89
C LYS A 5 -16.62 -15.71 -16.54
N LYS A 6 -15.95 -16.59 -17.31
CA LYS A 6 -14.53 -16.90 -17.14
C LYS A 6 -13.65 -15.67 -17.40
N ALA A 7 -13.88 -14.97 -18.51
CA ALA A 7 -13.18 -13.73 -18.85
C ALA A 7 -13.38 -12.64 -17.77
N TYR A 8 -14.60 -12.51 -17.24
CA TYR A 8 -14.90 -11.58 -16.15
C TYR A 8 -14.04 -11.84 -14.90
N TYR A 9 -13.93 -13.08 -14.45
CA TYR A 9 -13.08 -13.39 -13.29
C TYR A 9 -11.58 -13.26 -13.57
N TYR A 10 -11.12 -13.51 -14.81
CA TYR A 10 -9.72 -13.23 -15.18
C TYR A 10 -9.41 -11.74 -15.14
N ILE A 11 -10.31 -10.88 -15.60
CA ILE A 11 -10.15 -9.43 -15.51
C ILE A 11 -10.04 -8.99 -14.06
N ILE A 12 -10.90 -9.53 -13.17
CA ILE A 12 -10.82 -9.25 -11.74
C ILE A 12 -9.49 -9.75 -11.14
N CYS A 13 -9.04 -10.96 -11.51
CA CYS A 13 -7.74 -11.47 -11.10
C CYS A 13 -6.59 -10.56 -11.54
N LEU A 14 -6.62 -10.05 -12.77
CA LEU A 14 -5.58 -9.19 -13.30
C LEU A 14 -5.59 -7.80 -12.63
N ALA A 15 -6.76 -7.22 -12.42
CA ALA A 15 -6.92 -5.95 -11.70
C ALA A 15 -6.48 -6.06 -10.24
N SER A 16 -6.87 -7.14 -9.54
CA SER A 16 -6.46 -7.37 -8.15
C SER A 16 -4.96 -7.65 -8.04
N LEU A 17 -4.34 -8.37 -8.98
CA LEU A 17 -2.88 -8.52 -9.06
C LEU A 17 -2.19 -7.16 -9.22
N PHE A 18 -2.68 -6.30 -10.11
CA PHE A 18 -2.12 -4.96 -10.27
C PHE A 18 -2.17 -4.16 -8.96
N VAL A 19 -3.30 -4.19 -8.24
CA VAL A 19 -3.44 -3.53 -6.94
C VAL A 19 -2.49 -4.14 -5.89
N LEU A 20 -2.31 -5.45 -5.88
CA LEU A 20 -1.37 -6.13 -4.99
C LEU A 20 0.08 -5.70 -5.25
N PHE A 21 0.51 -5.66 -6.51
CA PHE A 21 1.84 -5.19 -6.89
C PHE A 21 2.04 -3.72 -6.49
N TRP A 22 1.07 -2.86 -6.79
CA TRP A 22 1.13 -1.45 -6.42
C TRP A 22 1.19 -1.26 -4.90
N GLY A 23 0.35 -1.98 -4.16
CA GLY A 23 0.34 -1.96 -2.70
C GLY A 23 1.67 -2.41 -2.10
N LEU A 24 2.33 -3.41 -2.68
CA LEU A 24 3.66 -3.86 -2.24
C LEU A 24 4.74 -2.79 -2.46
N VAL A 25 4.71 -2.10 -3.59
CA VAL A 25 5.63 -1.00 -3.89
C VAL A 25 5.40 0.18 -2.93
N ASP A 26 4.16 0.58 -2.68
CA ASP A 26 3.87 1.68 -1.73
C ASP A 26 4.25 1.29 -0.29
N LEU A 27 3.97 0.04 0.12
CA LEU A 27 4.33 -0.46 1.45
C LEU A 27 5.86 -0.47 1.66
N SER A 28 6.61 -0.96 0.67
CA SER A 28 8.08 -0.95 0.73
C SER A 28 8.64 0.47 0.73
N GLY A 29 8.07 1.39 -0.05
CA GLY A 29 8.43 2.81 -0.03
C GLY A 29 8.17 3.47 1.33
N ALA A 30 7.00 3.21 1.93
CA ALA A 30 6.66 3.71 3.27
C ALA A 30 7.56 3.12 4.35
N ALA A 31 7.89 1.83 4.28
CA ALA A 31 8.79 1.17 5.21
C ALA A 31 10.22 1.73 5.14
N VAL A 32 10.74 1.94 3.93
CA VAL A 32 12.04 2.59 3.72
C VAL A 32 12.01 4.05 4.20
N GLY A 33 10.94 4.79 3.90
CA GLY A 33 10.76 6.16 4.37
C GLY A 33 10.70 6.27 5.89
N LEU A 34 10.08 5.31 6.57
CA LEU A 34 10.05 5.24 8.03
C LEU A 34 11.44 4.89 8.62
N ALA A 35 12.16 3.96 7.99
CA ALA A 35 13.51 3.59 8.40
C ALA A 35 14.53 4.71 8.17
N MET A 36 14.31 5.54 7.15
CA MET A 36 15.15 6.69 6.80
C MET A 36 14.66 8.01 7.38
N ALA A 37 13.57 8.02 8.16
CA ALA A 37 13.10 9.21 8.88
C ALA A 37 14.11 9.60 9.96
N ARG A 38 15.21 10.24 9.54
CA ARG A 38 16.19 10.87 10.42
C ARG A 38 15.68 12.25 10.84
N PRO A 39 16.03 12.72 12.04
CA PRO A 39 15.91 14.13 12.36
C PRO A 39 16.69 14.93 11.32
N SER A 40 16.13 16.03 10.84
CA SER A 40 16.72 16.96 9.88
C SER A 40 17.98 17.61 10.46
N ILE A 41 19.09 16.87 10.47
CA ILE A 41 20.42 17.41 10.73
C ILE A 41 20.98 17.80 9.37
N GLU A 42 20.62 18.98 8.86
CA GLU A 42 21.36 19.77 7.86
C GLU A 42 20.47 20.87 7.26
N GLN A 43 20.12 21.86 8.07
CA GLN A 43 19.97 23.22 7.55
C GLN A 43 20.26 24.18 8.69
N PRO A 44 21.18 25.16 8.56
CA PRO A 44 21.33 26.21 9.55
C PRO A 44 20.12 27.14 9.41
N ALA A 45 18.97 26.69 9.91
CA ALA A 45 17.80 27.52 10.07
C ALA A 45 18.01 28.40 11.32
N PRO A 46 17.55 29.67 11.30
CA PRO A 46 17.59 30.54 12.47
C PRO A 46 16.90 29.85 13.66
N PRO A 47 17.27 30.16 14.91
CA PRO A 47 16.82 29.45 16.10
C PRO A 47 15.30 29.40 16.14
N SER A 48 14.75 28.27 15.69
CA SER A 48 13.33 27.99 15.70
C SER A 48 13.03 27.27 17.00
N PRO A 49 11.90 27.57 17.66
CA PRO A 49 11.59 27.02 18.97
C PRO A 49 11.57 25.49 18.86
N GLU A 50 12.20 24.79 19.79
CA GLU A 50 12.37 23.33 19.83
C GLU A 50 11.04 22.55 19.65
N GLY A 51 9.89 23.22 19.79
CA GLY A 51 8.56 22.71 19.48
C GLY A 51 8.27 22.45 17.99
N ASP A 52 8.79 23.24 17.05
CA ASP A 52 8.41 23.13 15.63
C ASP A 52 9.05 21.91 14.94
N GLN A 53 10.31 21.59 15.26
CA GLN A 53 10.99 20.42 14.70
C GLN A 53 10.44 19.08 15.22
N SER A 54 9.99 19.04 16.47
CA SER A 54 9.43 17.82 17.06
C SER A 54 8.02 17.52 16.52
N LEU A 55 7.22 18.57 16.24
CA LEU A 55 5.95 18.45 15.56
C LEU A 55 6.11 17.96 14.11
N ASP A 56 7.10 18.48 13.38
CA ASP A 56 7.31 18.11 11.98
C ASP A 56 7.69 16.62 11.82
N LEU A 57 8.59 16.12 12.69
CA LEU A 57 8.91 14.69 12.78
C LEU A 57 7.72 13.81 13.16
N TYR A 58 6.87 14.30 14.08
CA TYR A 58 5.65 13.59 14.47
C TYR A 58 4.68 13.47 13.28
N TYR A 59 4.43 14.56 12.56
CA TYR A 59 3.55 14.55 11.38
C TYR A 59 4.11 13.72 10.24
N GLN A 60 5.42 13.78 9.99
CA GLN A 60 6.07 12.95 8.98
C GLN A 60 5.90 11.45 9.27
N LYS A 61 6.14 11.04 10.53
CA LYS A 61 5.91 9.65 10.96
C LYS A 61 4.44 9.27 10.86
N LYS A 62 3.52 10.14 11.28
CA LYS A 62 2.07 9.89 11.19
C LYS A 62 1.64 9.65 9.74
N ILE A 63 2.08 10.47 8.79
CA ILE A 63 1.77 10.31 7.35
C ILE A 63 2.30 8.96 6.83
N LEU A 64 3.51 8.58 7.22
CA LEU A 64 4.10 7.28 6.84
C LEU A 64 3.30 6.11 7.42
N TYR A 65 2.86 6.19 8.68
CA TYR A 65 2.02 5.17 9.30
C TYR A 65 0.64 5.08 8.65
N ASP A 66 -0.01 6.21 8.37
CA ASP A 66 -1.30 6.23 7.69
C ASP A 66 -1.20 5.56 6.31
N ARG A 67 -0.16 5.88 5.53
CA ARG A 67 0.12 5.23 4.24
C ARG A 67 0.42 3.74 4.37
N LEU A 68 1.19 3.34 5.38
CA LEU A 68 1.51 1.93 5.63
C LEU A 68 0.24 1.13 5.98
N SER A 69 -0.64 1.71 6.80
CA SER A 69 -1.91 1.09 7.19
C SER A 69 -2.90 0.98 6.02
N ASP A 70 -3.00 2.01 5.17
CA ASP A 70 -3.82 1.99 3.96
C ASP A 70 -3.27 0.98 2.93
N GLY A 71 -1.94 0.95 2.75
CA GLY A 71 -1.27 -0.05 1.90
C GLY A 71 -1.54 -1.48 2.35
N LEU A 72 -1.46 -1.75 3.66
CA LEU A 72 -1.80 -3.06 4.23
C LEU A 72 -3.25 -3.44 3.98
N ALA A 73 -4.20 -2.52 4.25
CA ALA A 73 -5.62 -2.78 4.02
C ALA A 73 -5.90 -3.12 2.55
N ARG A 74 -5.28 -2.39 1.62
CA ARG A 74 -5.40 -2.66 0.17
C ARG A 74 -4.85 -4.03 -0.20
N ILE A 75 -3.69 -4.41 0.32
CA ILE A 75 -3.09 -5.74 0.05
C ILE A 75 -4.02 -6.85 0.56
N VAL A 76 -4.55 -6.72 1.78
CA VAL A 76 -5.45 -7.72 2.37
C VAL A 76 -6.72 -7.86 1.53
N ILE A 77 -7.40 -6.74 1.23
CA ILE A 77 -8.65 -6.76 0.46
C ILE A 77 -8.43 -7.28 -0.96
N ALA A 78 -7.40 -6.78 -1.66
CA ALA A 78 -7.08 -7.23 -3.01
C ALA A 78 -6.68 -8.71 -3.04
N GLY A 79 -5.96 -9.19 -2.01
CA GLY A 79 -5.59 -10.59 -1.86
C GLY A 79 -6.81 -11.50 -1.70
N LEU A 80 -7.79 -11.10 -0.87
CA LEU A 80 -9.05 -11.82 -0.71
C LEU A 80 -9.86 -11.86 -2.01
N VAL A 81 -9.97 -10.73 -2.72
CA VAL A 81 -10.67 -10.64 -4.00
C VAL A 81 -10.00 -11.50 -5.07
N PHE A 82 -8.67 -11.50 -5.12
CA PHE A 82 -7.88 -12.33 -6.02
C PHE A 82 -8.12 -13.82 -5.74
N ALA A 83 -7.97 -14.24 -4.48
CA ALA A 83 -8.15 -15.64 -4.08
C ALA A 83 -9.57 -16.14 -4.39
N TYR A 84 -10.59 -15.32 -4.10
CA TYR A 84 -11.98 -15.64 -4.43
C TYR A 84 -12.16 -15.81 -5.94
N SER A 85 -11.72 -14.83 -6.74
CA SER A 85 -11.87 -14.84 -8.19
C SER A 85 -11.13 -16.01 -8.84
N ARG A 86 -9.91 -16.31 -8.37
CA ARG A 86 -9.15 -17.47 -8.80
C ARG A 86 -9.87 -18.78 -8.48
N GLY A 87 -10.45 -18.89 -7.28
CA GLY A 87 -11.25 -20.05 -6.89
C GLY A 87 -12.50 -20.23 -7.77
N ARG A 88 -13.14 -19.13 -8.18
CA ARG A 88 -14.27 -19.17 -9.12
C ARG A 88 -13.84 -19.61 -10.52
N VAL A 89 -12.70 -19.14 -11.03
CA VAL A 89 -12.15 -19.61 -12.32
C VAL A 89 -11.87 -21.10 -12.28
N ASN A 90 -11.19 -21.60 -11.25
CA ASN A 90 -10.85 -23.03 -11.15
C ASN A 90 -12.11 -23.92 -11.16
N LYS A 91 -13.18 -23.49 -10.47
CA LYS A 91 -14.48 -24.20 -10.48
C LYS A 91 -15.21 -24.14 -11.82
N LEU A 92 -14.90 -23.18 -12.68
CA LEU A 92 -15.46 -23.08 -14.03
C LEU A 92 -14.60 -23.81 -15.06
N GLU A 93 -13.37 -24.22 -14.69
CA GLU A 93 -12.45 -25.01 -15.50
C GLU A 93 -12.55 -26.52 -15.24
N SER A 94 -12.99 -26.93 -14.05
CA SER A 94 -13.40 -28.30 -13.74
C SER A 94 -14.81 -28.60 -14.25
#